data_AF-A0A6B3G2U8-F1
#
_entry.id   AF-A0A6B3G2U8-F1
#
_cell.length_a   1.000
_cell.length_b   1.000
_cell.length_c   1.000
_cell.angle_alpha   90.00
_cell.angle_beta   90.00
_cell.angle_gamma   90.00
#
_symmetry.space_group_name_H-M   'P 1'
#
loop_
_entity.id
_entity.type
_entity.pdbx_description
1 polymer ?
#
loop_
_entity_poly.entity_id
_entity_poly.type
_entity_poly.pdbx_seq_one_letter_code
_entity_poly.pdbx_strand_id
1 'polypeptide(L)' 'MTSAPDAPGAGAAPALYHCEIRHVRTGPRRYAFGRRTYLWLVDLDHIPRLPRGLRPLARF' A
#
# COMPACT_ATOMS: atom_id res chain seq x y z
N MET A 1 8.23 -4.45 33.93
CA MET A 1 8.45 -5.55 32.97
C MET A 1 7.12 -5.76 32.25
N THR A 2 6.81 -4.86 31.31
CA THR A 2 5.58 -4.91 30.51
C THR A 2 5.90 -5.77 29.31
N SER A 3 5.34 -6.97 29.26
CA SER A 3 5.45 -7.86 28.12
C SER A 3 4.99 -7.15 26.85
N ALA A 4 5.81 -7.27 25.81
CA ALA A 4 5.50 -6.83 24.45
C ALA A 4 4.17 -7.47 24.00
N PRO A 5 3.33 -6.78 23.19
CA PRO A 5 2.19 -7.43 22.59
C PRO A 5 2.70 -8.56 21.68
N ASP A 6 2.08 -9.70 21.91
CA ASP A 6 2.28 -11.00 21.30
C ASP A 6 2.07 -10.95 19.77
N ALA A 7 2.95 -11.66 19.07
CA ALA A 7 3.09 -11.97 17.63
C ALA A 7 2.29 -11.15 16.59
N PRO A 8 2.92 -10.62 15.51
CA PRO A 8 2.18 -10.19 14.33
C PRO A 8 1.43 -11.39 13.75
N GLY A 9 0.14 -11.48 14.05
CA GLY A 9 -0.73 -12.54 13.57
C GLY A 9 -0.73 -12.56 12.05
N ALA A 10 -0.47 -13.75 11.49
CA ALA A 10 -0.66 -14.15 10.09
C ALA A 10 -0.78 -12.95 9.13
N GLY A 11 0.36 -12.51 8.59
CA GLY A 11 0.46 -11.35 7.70
C GLY A 11 -0.71 -11.29 6.72
N ALA A 12 -1.44 -10.18 6.74
CA ALA A 12 -2.65 -10.02 5.93
C ALA A 12 -2.33 -10.39 4.47
N ALA A 13 -3.16 -11.27 3.89
CA ALA A 13 -2.98 -11.67 2.51
C ALA A 13 -2.98 -10.42 1.62
N PRO A 14 -2.05 -10.32 0.64
CA PRO A 14 -1.95 -9.15 -0.20
C PRO A 14 -3.27 -8.95 -0.96
N ALA A 15 -3.79 -7.73 -0.94
CA ALA A 15 -5.11 -7.41 -1.47
C ALA A 15 -5.11 -6.08 -2.22
N LEU A 16 -5.95 -5.99 -3.25
CA LEU A 16 -6.16 -4.79 -4.04
C LEU A 16 -7.43 -4.07 -3.58
N TYR A 17 -7.29 -2.82 -3.18
CA TYR A 17 -8.40 -1.97 -2.74
C TYR A 17 -8.75 -0.99 -3.84
N HIS A 18 -10.04 -0.93 -4.19
CA HIS A 18 -10.56 0.14 -5.02
C HIS A 18 -10.89 1.35 -4.13
N CYS A 19 -10.23 2.48 -4.39
CA CYS A 19 -10.31 3.66 -3.55
C CYS A 19 -10.62 4.92 -4.38
N GLU A 20 -11.32 5.87 -3.77
CA GLU A 20 -11.41 7.24 -4.28
C GLU A 20 -10.50 8.12 -3.41
N ILE A 21 -9.45 8.70 -4.00
CA ILE A 21 -8.59 9.66 -3.32
C ILE A 21 -9.06 11.06 -3.70
N ARG A 22 -9.42 11.86 -2.70
CA ARG A 22 -9.77 13.27 -2.86
C ARG A 22 -8.64 14.15 -2.36
N HIS A 23 -8.06 14.90 -3.28
CA HIS A 23 -7.08 15.93 -2.96
C HIS A 23 -7.81 17.26 -2.80
N VAL A 24 -7.60 17.92 -1.66
CA VAL A 24 -8.15 19.25 -1.38
C VAL A 24 -6.99 20.18 -1.09
N ARG A 25 -6.87 21.23 -1.89
CA ARG A 25 -5.91 22.32 -1.69
C ARG A 25 -6.67 23.53 -1.19
N THR A 26 -6.35 23.98 0.02
CA THR A 26 -7.03 25.08 0.70
C THR A 26 -6.41 26.46 0.43
N GLY A 27 -5.20 26.53 -0.17
CA GLY A 27 -4.57 27.78 -0.60
C GLY A 27 -3.32 27.55 -1.48
N PRO A 28 -2.83 28.58 -2.22
CA PRO A 28 -3.37 29.94 -2.37
C PRO A 28 -4.58 30.06 -3.32
N ARG A 29 -4.87 29.02 -4.12
CA ARG A 29 -6.17 28.86 -4.80
C ARG A 29 -6.86 27.61 -4.25
N ARG A 30 -8.17 27.75 -3.95
CA ARG A 30 -9.00 26.62 -3.55
C ARG A 30 -9.26 25.73 -4.75
N TYR A 31 -8.88 24.47 -4.64
CA TYR A 31 -9.06 23.48 -5.68
C TYR A 31 -9.23 22.11 -5.03
N ALA A 32 -10.15 21.31 -5.54
CA ALA A 32 -10.34 19.94 -5.12
C ALA A 32 -10.50 19.05 -6.34
N PHE A 33 -9.91 17.86 -6.30
CA PHE A 33 -10.11 16.84 -7.33
C PHE A 33 -10.17 15.45 -6.70
N GLY A 34 -10.95 14.57 -7.32
CA GLY A 34 -11.10 13.18 -6.93
C GLY A 34 -10.57 12.26 -8.03
N ARG A 35 -9.87 11.20 -7.65
CA ARG A 35 -9.39 10.15 -8.55
C ARG A 35 -9.74 8.78 -7.98
N ARG A 36 -10.31 7.92 -8.83
CA ARG A 36 -10.41 6.48 -8.56
C ARG A 36 -9.05 5.83 -8.83
N THR A 37 -8.57 5.08 -7.85
CA THR A 37 -7.28 4.39 -7.91
C THR A 37 -7.39 3.05 -7.24
N TYR A 38 -6.42 2.20 -7.54
CA TYR A 38 -6.18 0.99 -6.78
C TYR A 38 -5.03 1.21 -5.81
N LEU A 39 -5.15 0.68 -4.60
CA LEU A 39 -4.10 0.62 -3.59
C LEU A 39 -3.84 -0.84 -3.23
N TRP A 40 -2.59 -1.17 -2.96
CA TRP A 40 -2.19 -2.50 -2.52
C TRP A 40 -1.98 -2.51 -1.01
N LEU A 41 -2.60 -3.46 -0.33
CA LEU A 41 -2.18 -3.88 0.99
C LEU A 41 -1.12 -4.97 0.83
N VAL A 42 0.04 -4.73 1.41
CA VAL A 42 1.15 -5.67 1.41
C VAL A 42 1.87 -5.60 2.74
N ASP A 43 2.23 -6.75 3.28
CA ASP A 43 3.16 -6.85 4.41
C ASP A 43 4.57 -6.49 3.93
N LEU A 44 5.17 -5.46 4.53
CA LEU A 44 6.52 -5.01 4.18
C LEU A 44 7.62 -5.94 4.71
N ASP A 45 7.33 -6.72 5.75
CA ASP A 45 8.27 -7.74 6.28
C ASP A 45 8.22 -9.02 5.43
N HIS A 46 7.11 -9.24 4.72
CA HIS A 46 6.88 -10.40 3.85
C HIS A 46 6.52 -10.01 2.42
N ILE A 47 7.31 -9.13 1.80
CA ILE A 47 7.06 -8.66 0.43
C ILE A 47 7.01 -9.86 -0.54
N PRO A 48 5.96 -9.96 -1.38
CA PRO A 48 5.81 -11.05 -2.34
C PRO A 48 6.99 -11.07 -3.32
N ARG A 49 7.69 -12.21 -3.38
CA ARG A 49 8.85 -12.38 -4.27
C ARG A 49 8.38 -12.53 -5.71
N LEU A 50 8.91 -11.69 -6.59
CA LEU A 50 8.56 -11.73 -8.00
C LEU A 50 9.01 -13.06 -8.65
N PRO A 51 8.14 -13.72 -9.46
CA PRO A 51 8.49 -14.95 -10.16
C PRO A 51 9.72 -14.77 -11.05
N ARG A 52 10.53 -15.84 -11.21
CA ARG A 52 11.85 -15.76 -11.88
C ARG A 52 11.80 -15.14 -13.28
N GLY A 53 10.74 -15.38 -14.05
CA GLY A 53 10.56 -14.82 -15.40
C GLY A 53 10.24 -13.32 -15.45
N LEU A 54 9.70 -12.75 -14.36
CA LEU A 54 9.36 -11.33 -14.27
C LEU A 54 10.49 -10.49 -13.66
N ARG A 55 11.51 -11.13 -13.08
CA ARG A 55 12.72 -10.47 -12.54
C ARG A 55 13.40 -9.45 -13.47
N PRO A 56 13.55 -9.65 -14.80
CA PRO A 56 14.19 -8.64 -15.64
C PRO A 56 13.44 -7.30 -15.66
N LEU A 57 12.12 -7.27 -15.40
CA LEU A 57 11.31 -6.05 -15.35
C LEU A 57 11.40 -5.31 -14.01
N ALA A 58 11.98 -5.93 -12.98
CA ALA A 58 12.15 -5.34 -11.65
C ALA A 58 13.52 -4.66 -11.46
N ARG A 59 14.28 -4.48 -12.56
CA ARG A 59 15.57 -3.79 -12.56
C ARG A 59 15.30 -2.32 -12.92
N PHE A 60 15.28 -1.45 -11.92
CA PHE A 60 15.25 0.01 -12.09
C PHE A 60 16.68 0.56 -12.15
#